data_AF-A0A0C9YRH8-F1
#
_entry.id   AF-A0A0C9YRH8-F1
#
_cell.length_a   1.000
_cell.length_b   1.000
_cell.length_c   1.000
_cell.angle_alpha   90.00
_cell.angle_beta   90.00
_cell.angle_gamma   90.00
#
_symmetry.space_group_name_H-M   'P 1'
#
loop_
_entity.id
_entity.type
_entity.pdbx_description
1 polymer ?
#
loop_
_entity_poly.entity_id
_entity_poly.type
_entity_poly.pdbx_seq_one_letter_code
_entity_poly.pdbx_strand_id
1 'polypeptide(L)'
;SEAIHNAITHYNKEALALNPPCPNITWKDIVDYSILGEFNLLHQSHANIREADLEKLAYHEVTVKYFKLCHSWEEVTCVEVEVHHL
;
A
#
# COMPACT_ATOMS: atom_id res chain seq x y z
N SER A 1 -2.62 -6.69 -15.11
CA SER A 1 -2.39 -7.89 -14.27
C SER A 1 -3.74 -8.50 -13.94
N GLU A 2 -4.04 -9.70 -14.42
CA GLU A 2 -5.36 -10.34 -14.25
C GLU A 2 -5.69 -10.64 -12.78
N ALA A 3 -4.68 -11.04 -12.00
CA ALA A 3 -4.84 -11.29 -10.56
C ALA A 3 -5.35 -10.06 -9.79
N ILE A 4 -4.87 -8.86 -10.12
CA ILE A 4 -5.28 -7.62 -9.46
C ILE A 4 -6.71 -7.24 -9.86
N HIS A 5 -7.10 -7.41 -11.14
CA HIS A 5 -8.50 -7.20 -11.55
C HIS A 5 -9.47 -8.15 -10.85
N ASN A 6 -9.06 -9.41 -10.66
CA ASN A 6 -9.86 -10.39 -9.93
C ASN A 6 -9.99 -10.01 -8.44
N ALA A 7 -8.89 -9.55 -7.82
CA ALA A 7 -8.90 -9.09 -6.43
C ALA A 7 -9.83 -7.88 -6.21
N ILE A 8 -9.80 -6.88 -7.11
CA ILE A 8 -10.73 -5.73 -7.07
C ILE A 8 -12.18 -6.19 -7.14
N THR A 9 -12.48 -7.09 -8.09
CA THR A 9 -13.84 -7.60 -8.29
C THR A 9 -14.34 -8.36 -7.06
N HIS A 10 -13.47 -9.17 -6.45
CA HIS A 10 -13.80 -9.89 -5.22
C HIS A 10 -14.02 -8.94 -4.05
N TYR A 11 -13.11 -7.98 -3.83
CA TYR A 11 -13.25 -6.97 -2.77
C TYR A 11 -14.57 -6.20 -2.90
N ASN A 12 -14.87 -5.65 -4.07
CA ASN A 12 -16.08 -4.85 -4.29
C ASN A 12 -17.37 -5.65 -4.03
N LYS A 13 -17.36 -6.95 -4.32
CA LYS A 13 -18.50 -7.83 -4.02
C LYS A 13 -18.71 -7.98 -2.52
N GLU A 14 -17.64 -8.25 -1.77
CA GLU A 14 -17.73 -8.47 -0.32
C GLU A 14 -17.94 -7.15 0.43
N ALA A 15 -17.36 -6.03 -0.04
CA ALA A 15 -17.53 -4.69 0.52
C ALA A 15 -19.00 -4.24 0.58
N LEU A 16 -19.80 -4.62 -0.43
CA LEU A 16 -21.24 -4.34 -0.47
C LEU A 16 -22.05 -5.21 0.50
N ALA A 17 -21.50 -6.34 0.95
CA ALA A 17 -22.14 -7.23 1.91
C ALA A 17 -21.88 -6.81 3.37
N LEU A 18 -20.97 -5.86 3.61
CA LEU A 18 -20.66 -5.34 4.93
C LEU A 18 -21.73 -4.36 5.44
N ASN A 19 -21.81 -4.17 6.75
CA ASN A 19 -22.77 -3.26 7.37
C ASN A 19 -22.08 -2.30 8.37
N PRO A 20 -21.79 -1.06 7.97
CA PRO A 20 -22.27 -0.36 6.77
C PRO A 20 -21.52 -0.79 5.48
N PRO A 21 -22.16 -0.66 4.31
CA PRO A 21 -21.52 -0.99 3.04
C PRO A 21 -20.26 -0.15 2.81
N CYS A 22 -19.14 -0.81 2.49
CA CYS A 22 -17.89 -0.15 2.16
C CYS A 22 -17.89 0.36 0.71
N PRO A 23 -17.20 1.48 0.42
CA PRO A 23 -17.10 2.02 -0.94
C PRO A 23 -16.29 1.09 -1.85
N ASN A 24 -16.70 1.00 -3.12
CA ASN A 24 -15.98 0.23 -4.12
C ASN A 24 -14.65 0.90 -4.50
N ILE A 25 -13.64 0.09 -4.79
CA ILE A 25 -12.34 0.52 -5.30
C ILE A 25 -12.25 0.24 -6.81
N THR A 26 -11.56 1.14 -7.52
CA THR A 26 -11.29 1.01 -8.96
C THR A 26 -9.82 0.73 -9.23
N TRP A 27 -9.51 0.27 -10.44
CA TRP A 27 -8.12 0.12 -10.88
C TRP A 27 -7.34 1.44 -10.78
N LYS A 28 -8.00 2.56 -11.08
CA LYS A 28 -7.39 3.88 -11.00
C LYS A 28 -6.96 4.19 -9.57
N ASP A 29 -7.81 3.91 -8.60
CA ASP A 29 -7.50 4.15 -7.18
C ASP A 29 -6.25 3.36 -6.77
N ILE A 30 -6.14 2.09 -7.19
CA ILE A 30 -4.97 1.25 -6.88
C ILE A 30 -3.68 1.81 -7.50
N VAL A 31 -3.74 2.29 -8.75
CA VAL A 31 -2.57 2.90 -9.40
C VAL A 31 -2.18 4.20 -8.68
N ASP A 32 -3.16 5.03 -8.35
CA ASP A 32 -2.93 6.30 -7.66
C ASP A 32 -2.32 6.06 -6.26
N TYR A 33 -2.78 5.05 -5.52
CA TYR A 33 -2.19 4.63 -4.24
C TYR A 33 -0.79 4.02 -4.38
N SER A 34 -0.54 3.22 -5.43
CA SER A 34 0.79 2.63 -5.69
C SER A 34 1.84 3.70 -5.96
N ILE A 35 1.47 4.73 -6.73
CA ILE A 35 2.35 5.87 -7.02
C ILE A 35 2.66 6.64 -5.73
N LEU A 36 1.69 6.81 -4.84
CA LEU A 36 1.87 7.42 -3.51
C LEU A 36 2.84 6.63 -2.63
N GLY A 37 2.78 5.30 -2.65
CA GLY A 37 3.72 4.44 -1.92
C GLY A 37 5.17 4.58 -2.41
N GLU A 38 5.37 4.62 -3.73
CA GLU A 38 6.69 4.84 -4.33
C GLU A 38 7.20 6.28 -4.07
N PHE A 39 6.31 7.27 -4.09
CA PHE A 39 6.67 8.65 -3.75
C PHE A 39 6.99 8.84 -2.27
N ASN A 40 6.33 8.14 -1.36
CA ASN A 40 6.67 8.18 0.06
C ASN A 40 8.10 7.66 0.31
N LEU A 41 8.49 6.60 -0.40
CA LEU A 41 9.85 6.07 -0.38
C LEU A 41 10.87 7.12 -0.88
N LEU A 42 10.54 7.84 -1.95
CA LEU A 42 11.40 8.89 -2.52
C LEU A 42 11.46 10.15 -1.64
N HIS A 43 10.34 10.57 -1.05
CA HIS A 43 10.23 11.74 -0.18
C HIS A 43 11.03 11.58 1.12
N GLN A 44 11.01 10.38 1.71
CA GLN A 44 11.82 10.04 2.89
C GLN A 44 13.31 9.89 2.54
N SER A 45 13.64 9.57 1.28
CA SER A 45 15.00 9.60 0.76
C SER A 45 15.37 11.03 0.34
N HIS A 46 15.57 11.92 1.30
CA HIS A 46 16.03 13.30 1.09
C HIS A 46 17.49 13.39 0.57
N ALA A 47 17.94 12.40 -0.20
CA ALA A 47 19.25 12.33 -0.82
C ALA A 47 19.14 12.81 -2.26
N ASN A 48 19.88 13.87 -2.55
CA ASN A 48 20.08 14.47 -3.86
C ASN A 48 20.34 13.35 -4.90
N ILE A 49 19.33 13.04 -5.73
CA ILE A 49 19.29 11.89 -6.65
C ILE A 49 20.44 11.94 -7.68
N ARG A 50 21.11 13.09 -7.80
CA ARG A 50 22.23 13.34 -8.72
C ARG A 50 23.61 12.88 -8.21
N GLU A 51 23.76 12.59 -6.92
CA GLU A 51 25.07 12.25 -6.31
C GLU A 51 25.11 10.86 -5.62
N ALA A 52 23.99 10.14 -5.56
CA ALA A 52 23.94 8.88 -4.83
C ALA A 52 24.47 7.71 -5.68
N ASP A 53 25.75 7.40 -5.50
CA ASP A 53 26.39 6.19 -5.97
C ASP A 53 25.57 4.95 -5.57
N LEU A 54 25.53 3.98 -6.49
CA LEU A 54 24.75 2.74 -6.43
C LEU A 54 25.17 1.76 -5.31
N GLU A 55 25.88 2.19 -4.26
CA GLU A 55 26.01 1.47 -2.98
C GLU A 55 24.69 1.46 -2.18
N LYS A 56 23.71 2.26 -2.60
CA LYS A 56 22.41 2.42 -1.95
C LYS A 56 21.48 1.20 -2.03
N LEU A 57 21.81 0.14 -2.79
CA LEU A 57 20.91 -1.01 -2.96
C LEU A 57 20.66 -1.75 -1.63
N ALA A 58 21.70 -1.93 -0.82
CA ALA A 58 21.56 -2.54 0.51
C ALA A 58 20.72 -1.66 1.45
N TYR A 59 20.94 -0.34 1.42
CA TYR A 59 20.13 0.62 2.17
C TYR A 59 18.69 0.66 1.67
N HIS A 60 18.47 0.51 0.37
CA HIS A 60 17.15 0.45 -0.24
C HIS A 60 16.39 -0.80 0.19
N GLU A 61 17.02 -1.97 0.17
CA GLU A 61 16.41 -3.20 0.68
C GLU A 61 16.06 -3.11 2.16
N VAL A 62 16.94 -2.55 2.99
CA VAL A 62 16.66 -2.31 4.42
C VAL A 62 15.52 -1.31 4.59
N THR A 63 15.50 -0.23 3.80
CA THR A 63 14.45 0.79 3.83
C THR A 63 13.10 0.21 3.43
N VAL A 64 13.04 -0.59 2.36
CA VAL A 64 11.83 -1.31 1.92
C VAL A 64 11.35 -2.27 3.00
N LYS A 65 12.26 -3.04 3.63
CA LYS A 65 11.91 -3.95 4.74
C LYS A 65 11.38 -3.19 5.96
N TYR A 66 11.98 -2.06 6.30
CA TYR A 66 11.54 -1.20 7.39
C TYR A 66 10.13 -0.65 7.15
N PHE A 67 9.85 -0.09 5.97
CA PHE A 67 8.51 0.42 5.66
C PHE A 67 7.47 -0.69 5.55
N LYS A 68 7.82 -1.87 5.02
CA LYS A 68 6.94 -3.04 5.07
C LYS A 68 6.56 -3.40 6.51
N LEU A 69 7.52 -3.34 7.44
CA LEU A 69 7.24 -3.58 8.86
C LEU A 69 6.32 -2.50 9.42
N CYS A 70 6.63 -1.21 9.21
CA CYS A 70 5.77 -0.11 9.65
C CYS A 70 4.32 -0.25 9.15
N HIS A 71 4.15 -0.47 7.85
CA HIS A 71 2.83 -0.66 7.25
C HIS A 71 2.13 -1.91 7.77
N SER A 72 2.84 -3.01 8.08
CA SER A 72 2.20 -4.19 8.68
C SER A 72 1.56 -3.89 10.05
N TRP A 73 2.14 -2.98 10.85
CA TRP A 73 1.55 -2.56 12.12
C TRP A 73 0.31 -1.68 11.91
N GLU A 74 0.34 -0.80 10.91
CA GLU A 74 -0.81 0.01 10.50
C GLU A 74 -1.94 -0.89 9.99
N GLU A 75 -1.63 -1.86 9.12
CA GLU A 75 -2.60 -2.83 8.59
C GLU A 75 -3.23 -3.68 9.69
N VAL A 76 -2.47 -4.15 10.68
CA VAL A 76 -3.03 -4.87 11.84
C VAL A 76 -4.05 -4.00 12.58
N THR A 77 -3.72 -2.73 12.80
CA THR A 77 -4.63 -1.79 13.46
C THR A 77 -5.89 -1.54 12.62
N CYS A 78 -5.74 -1.39 11.29
CA CYS A 78 -6.86 -1.23 10.37
C CYS A 78 -7.77 -2.46 10.36
N VAL A 79 -7.19 -3.66 10.32
CA VAL A 79 -7.95 -4.93 10.34
C VAL A 79 -8.72 -5.08 11.64
N GLU A 80 -8.14 -4.72 12.80
CA GLU A 80 -8.86 -4.76 14.07
C GLU A 80 -10.10 -3.86 14.06
N VAL A 81 -9.99 -2.64 13.53
CA VAL A 81 -11.12 -1.71 13.38
C VAL A 81 -12.15 -2.26 12.40
N GLU A 82 -11.71 -2.80 11.26
CA GLU A 82 -12.59 -3.37 10.24
C GLU A 82 -13.36 -4.58 10.77
N VAL A 83 -12.72 -5.48 11.50
CA VAL A 83 -13.36 -6.62 12.16
C VAL A 83 -14.44 -6.18 13.17
N HIS A 84 -14.24 -5.07 13.87
CA HIS A 84 -15.27 -4.52 14.77
C HIS A 84 -16.44 -3.84 14.02
N HIS A 85 -16.24 -3.47 12.75
CA HIS A 85 -17.25 -2.87 11.90
C HIS A 85 -18.02 -3.90 11.03
N LEU A 86 -17.64 -5.18 11.07
CA LEU A 86 -18.36 -6.31 10.48
C LEU A 86 -19.50 -6.81 11.37
#